data_AF-A0A352MGF7-F1
#
_entry.id   AF-A0A352MGF7-F1
#
_cell.length_a   1.000
_cell.length_b   1.000
_cell.length_c   1.000
_cell.angle_alpha   90.00
_cell.angle_beta   90.00
_cell.angle_gamma   90.00
#
_symmetry.space_group_name_H-M   'P 1'
#
loop_
_entity.id
_entity.type
_entity.pdbx_description
1 polymer ?
#
loop_
_entity_poly.entity_id
_entity_poly.type
_entity_poly.pdbx_seq_one_letter_code
_entity_poly.pdbx_strand_id
1 'polypeptide(L)'
;MKSFLLTVLLLTSHLIFAQPSKVFLFSYFTGNGEDGLHLAYSHDGLTFKVLNYGKSFLKPIVGVSKLMRDPCIIQTPDGTFHMVWTAGWTERGIGYSSSRDLVNWTEQKYIMVMEEEPAALNCWAPEISYDRKKKQFLIIWSTTIPGKFPETEKAGDTDYNHRIYSVTTKDFKTVSETRLFYEKGFNVIDATINKTGNKFVMFVKDETRIPPQKNIRVTTGKSMYGPYSGPSDPVTGNYWAEGPTAIKINGTWHLYFDKYMDKKMGAVISKDLKSWEDISDKITFPDGVRHGTVFRADIKFLQNLLNNGQIR
;
A
#
# COMPACT_ATOMS: atom_id res chain seq x y z
N MET A 1 31.13 -26.62 -68.46
CA MET A 1 30.71 -25.51 -67.58
C MET A 1 29.73 -26.05 -66.54
N LYS A 2 30.14 -26.19 -65.28
CA LYS A 2 29.25 -26.57 -64.17
C LYS A 2 29.21 -25.40 -63.19
N SER A 3 28.07 -24.71 -63.12
CA SER A 3 27.83 -23.61 -62.19
C SER A 3 27.47 -24.20 -60.83
N PHE A 4 28.21 -23.83 -59.78
CA PHE A 4 27.91 -24.19 -58.40
C PHE A 4 27.17 -23.00 -57.78
N LEU A 5 25.87 -23.17 -57.53
CA LEU A 5 25.05 -22.17 -56.86
C LEU A 5 25.30 -22.27 -55.35
N LEU A 6 25.97 -21.27 -54.77
CA LEU A 6 26.23 -21.19 -53.34
C LEU A 6 25.05 -20.49 -52.67
N THR A 7 24.16 -21.24 -52.03
CA THR A 7 23.05 -20.70 -51.23
C THR A 7 23.58 -20.24 -49.88
N VAL A 8 23.67 -18.92 -49.67
CA VAL A 8 24.01 -18.34 -48.37
C VAL A 8 22.75 -18.31 -47.50
N LEU A 9 22.74 -19.14 -46.45
CA LEU A 9 21.68 -19.16 -45.45
C LEU A 9 21.96 -18.05 -44.42
N LEU A 10 21.23 -16.93 -44.47
CA LEU A 10 21.27 -15.91 -43.41
C LEU A 10 20.50 -16.44 -42.18
N LEU A 11 21.24 -16.86 -41.14
CA LEU A 11 20.70 -17.12 -39.82
C LEU A 11 20.50 -15.79 -39.07
N THR A 12 19.27 -15.28 -39.03
CA THR A 12 18.90 -14.15 -38.17
C THR A 12 18.76 -14.64 -36.73
N SER A 13 19.76 -14.39 -35.89
CA SER A 13 19.67 -14.65 -34.44
C SER A 13 18.65 -13.69 -33.82
N HIS A 14 17.44 -14.18 -33.53
CA HIS A 14 16.47 -13.44 -32.72
C HIS A 14 16.94 -13.54 -31.26
N LEU A 15 17.49 -12.44 -30.74
CA LEU A 15 17.72 -12.28 -29.32
C LEU A 15 16.35 -12.24 -28.64
N ILE A 16 15.88 -13.40 -28.17
CA ILE A 16 14.71 -13.51 -27.30
C ILE A 16 15.14 -12.90 -25.96
N PHE A 17 14.85 -11.61 -25.76
CA PHE A 17 14.91 -11.01 -24.44
C PHE A 17 13.83 -11.69 -23.59
N ALA A 18 14.26 -12.48 -22.61
CA ALA A 18 13.36 -13.05 -21.63
C ALA A 18 12.65 -11.89 -20.90
N GLN A 19 11.34 -11.78 -21.11
CA GLN A 19 10.54 -10.76 -20.45
C GLN A 19 10.67 -10.95 -18.93
N PRO A 20 10.83 -9.87 -18.14
CA PRO A 20 10.92 -9.99 -16.69
C PRO A 20 9.75 -10.81 -16.15
N SER A 21 10.04 -11.82 -15.33
CA SER A 21 9.00 -12.71 -14.78
C SER A 21 8.08 -12.00 -13.79
N LYS A 22 8.54 -10.88 -13.22
CA LYS A 22 7.81 -10.05 -12.26
C LYS A 22 7.58 -8.64 -12.81
N VAL A 23 6.51 -8.04 -12.33
CA VAL A 23 6.11 -6.66 -12.60
C VAL A 23 5.69 -6.01 -11.28
N PHE A 24 5.75 -4.67 -11.23
CA PHE A 24 5.17 -3.89 -10.14
C PHE A 24 3.73 -3.54 -10.49
N LEU A 25 2.83 -3.75 -9.55
CA LEU A 25 1.46 -3.25 -9.59
C LEU A 25 1.29 -2.23 -8.49
N PHE A 26 0.40 -1.28 -8.71
CA PHE A 26 0.01 -0.26 -7.73
C PHE A 26 -1.51 -0.28 -7.61
N SER A 27 -2.02 -0.64 -6.43
CA SER A 27 -3.43 -0.42 -6.06
C SER A 27 -3.60 1.00 -5.58
N TYR A 28 -4.63 1.69 -6.05
CA TYR A 28 -4.91 3.06 -5.66
C TYR A 28 -6.40 3.37 -5.79
N PHE A 29 -6.78 4.53 -5.25
CA PHE A 29 -8.08 5.13 -5.47
C PHE A 29 -7.91 6.53 -6.08
N THR A 30 -8.99 7.08 -6.62
CA THR A 30 -9.06 8.45 -7.13
C THR A 30 -10.16 9.22 -6.38
N GLY A 31 -10.16 10.55 -6.48
CA GLY A 31 -11.22 11.38 -5.87
C GLY A 31 -11.32 11.16 -4.36
N ASN A 32 -12.52 10.87 -3.87
CA ASN A 32 -12.76 10.53 -2.46
C ASN A 32 -12.82 9.00 -2.21
N GLY A 33 -12.64 8.17 -3.25
CA GLY A 33 -12.69 6.71 -3.18
C GLY A 33 -14.04 6.09 -3.57
N GLU A 34 -14.95 6.89 -4.10
CA GLU A 34 -16.31 6.47 -4.51
C GLU A 34 -16.32 5.50 -5.70
N ASP A 35 -15.37 5.59 -6.63
CA ASP A 35 -15.34 4.71 -7.80
C ASP A 35 -14.69 3.35 -7.51
N GLY A 36 -13.84 3.27 -6.48
CA GLY A 36 -13.30 2.01 -6.00
C GLY A 36 -11.83 1.73 -6.34
N LEU A 37 -11.52 0.45 -6.56
CA LEU A 37 -10.17 -0.01 -6.82
C LEU A 37 -9.71 0.36 -8.23
N HIS A 38 -8.60 1.07 -8.33
CA HIS A 38 -7.87 1.21 -9.59
C HIS A 38 -6.51 0.51 -9.50
N LEU A 39 -5.98 0.11 -10.65
CA LEU A 39 -4.67 -0.53 -10.76
C LEU A 39 -3.81 0.18 -11.80
N ALA A 40 -2.51 0.24 -11.52
CA ALA A 40 -1.48 0.68 -12.44
C ALA A 40 -0.31 -0.32 -12.41
N TYR A 41 0.54 -0.31 -13.43
CA TYR A 41 1.68 -1.22 -13.52
C TYR A 41 2.97 -0.51 -13.91
N SER A 42 4.10 -1.05 -13.47
CA SER A 42 5.42 -0.58 -13.85
C SER A 42 6.39 -1.75 -14.02
N HIS A 43 7.26 -1.67 -15.03
CA HIS A 43 8.33 -2.66 -15.22
C HIS A 43 9.61 -2.30 -14.48
N ASP A 44 9.84 -1.01 -14.20
CA ASP A 44 11.05 -0.48 -13.59
C ASP A 44 10.83 0.03 -12.15
N GLY A 45 9.58 0.21 -11.75
CA GLY A 45 9.20 0.84 -10.49
C GLY A 45 9.29 2.37 -10.54
N LEU A 46 9.51 2.99 -11.69
CA LEU A 46 9.61 4.44 -11.84
C LEU A 46 8.45 4.98 -12.67
N THR A 47 8.12 4.30 -13.76
CA THR A 47 7.02 4.70 -14.65
C THR A 47 5.83 3.78 -14.46
N PHE A 48 4.78 4.26 -13.78
CA PHE A 48 3.52 3.56 -13.60
C PHE A 48 2.51 3.96 -14.67
N LYS A 49 2.02 2.97 -15.41
CA LYS A 49 1.03 3.11 -16.48
C LYS A 49 -0.33 2.67 -15.97
N VAL A 50 -1.36 3.43 -16.33
CA VAL A 50 -2.76 3.13 -15.97
C VAL A 50 -3.21 1.80 -16.58
N LEU A 51 -4.01 1.03 -15.83
CA LEU A 51 -4.74 -0.15 -16.34
C LEU A 51 -6.22 0.18 -16.55
N ASN A 52 -6.88 -0.62 -17.40
CA ASN A 52 -8.32 -0.51 -17.67
C ASN A 52 -8.76 0.91 -18.10
N TYR A 53 -7.89 1.65 -18.81
CA TYR A 53 -8.14 3.04 -19.23
C TYR A 53 -8.56 3.97 -18.08
N GLY A 54 -8.12 3.68 -16.84
CA GLY A 54 -8.47 4.44 -15.64
C GLY A 54 -9.80 4.06 -15.01
N LYS A 55 -10.58 3.13 -15.58
CA LYS A 55 -11.82 2.64 -14.97
C LYS A 55 -11.54 1.76 -13.75
N SER A 56 -12.40 1.86 -12.74
CA SER A 56 -12.36 1.00 -11.56
C SER A 56 -12.51 -0.49 -11.89
N PHE A 57 -11.78 -1.34 -11.16
CA PHE A 57 -11.83 -2.80 -11.18
C PHE A 57 -12.82 -3.37 -10.17
N LEU A 58 -13.10 -2.65 -9.08
CA LEU A 58 -13.99 -3.10 -8.02
C LEU A 58 -14.62 -1.90 -7.32
N LYS A 59 -15.93 -1.72 -7.47
CA LYS A 59 -16.69 -0.68 -6.77
C LYS A 59 -16.95 -1.07 -5.32
N PRO A 60 -16.81 -0.16 -4.34
CA PRO A 60 -17.14 -0.44 -2.95
C PRO A 60 -18.64 -0.63 -2.75
N ILE A 61 -19.02 -1.68 -2.01
CA ILE A 61 -20.43 -1.94 -1.63
C ILE A 61 -20.63 -2.08 -0.12
N VAL A 62 -19.54 -2.14 0.64
CA VAL A 62 -19.52 -2.28 2.10
C VAL A 62 -19.12 -0.96 2.78
N GLY A 63 -19.47 -0.84 4.06
CA GLY A 63 -19.40 0.42 4.80
C GLY A 63 -20.65 1.27 4.56
N VAL A 64 -20.93 2.16 5.50
CA VAL A 64 -22.08 3.07 5.42
C VAL A 64 -21.88 4.05 4.26
N SER A 65 -20.66 4.57 4.14
CA SER A 65 -20.25 5.54 3.13
C SER A 65 -19.98 4.91 1.77
N LYS A 66 -19.75 3.60 1.72
CA LYS A 66 -19.35 2.84 0.53
C LYS A 66 -18.17 3.49 -0.19
N LEU A 67 -17.09 3.76 0.54
CA LEU A 67 -15.84 4.24 -0.02
C LEU A 67 -14.82 3.10 -0.13
N MET A 68 -13.89 3.25 -1.07
CA MET A 68 -12.65 2.48 -1.11
C MET A 68 -11.48 3.44 -1.15
N ARG A 69 -10.88 3.68 0.01
CA ARG A 69 -9.69 4.50 0.16
C ARG A 69 -8.53 3.64 0.62
N ASP A 70 -7.33 4.03 0.21
CA ASP A 70 -6.07 3.44 0.67
C ASP A 70 -6.01 1.90 0.48
N PRO A 71 -6.33 1.36 -0.72
CA PRO A 71 -6.42 -0.09 -0.90
C PRO A 71 -5.05 -0.76 -0.79
N CYS A 72 -4.89 -1.65 0.20
CA CYS A 72 -3.69 -2.45 0.39
C CYS A 72 -3.88 -3.89 -0.09
N ILE A 73 -3.03 -4.33 -1.02
CA ILE A 73 -3.03 -5.68 -1.58
C ILE A 73 -1.74 -6.43 -1.22
N ILE A 74 -1.90 -7.66 -0.74
CA ILE A 74 -0.80 -8.64 -0.64
C ILE A 74 -1.14 -9.95 -1.35
N GLN A 75 -0.12 -10.73 -1.71
CA GLN A 75 -0.29 -12.09 -2.20
C GLN A 75 0.22 -13.12 -1.17
N THR A 76 -0.62 -14.09 -0.83
CA THR A 76 -0.28 -15.21 0.06
C THR A 76 0.42 -16.35 -0.70
N PRO A 77 1.08 -17.30 0.01
CA PRO A 77 1.85 -18.38 -0.63
C PRO A 77 1.02 -19.29 -1.55
N ASP A 78 -0.28 -19.38 -1.31
CA ASP A 78 -1.22 -20.15 -2.13
C ASP A 78 -1.61 -19.42 -3.43
N GLY A 79 -1.13 -18.19 -3.64
CA GLY A 79 -1.39 -17.39 -4.84
C GLY A 79 -2.62 -16.47 -4.73
N THR A 80 -3.33 -16.47 -3.61
CA THR A 80 -4.47 -15.56 -3.38
C THR A 80 -3.98 -14.13 -3.13
N PHE A 81 -4.63 -13.16 -3.76
CA PHE A 81 -4.52 -11.75 -3.43
C PHE A 81 -5.57 -11.40 -2.38
N HIS A 82 -5.15 -10.73 -1.33
CA HIS A 82 -6.03 -10.23 -0.27
C HIS A 82 -5.95 -8.70 -0.25
N MET A 83 -7.11 -8.05 -0.18
CA MET A 83 -7.22 -6.60 -0.15
C MET A 83 -7.97 -6.13 1.08
N VAL A 84 -7.45 -5.08 1.71
CA VAL A 84 -8.17 -4.29 2.74
C VAL A 84 -8.19 -2.82 2.33
N TRP A 85 -9.19 -2.06 2.81
CA TRP A 85 -9.33 -0.64 2.51
C TRP A 85 -10.15 0.10 3.56
N THR A 86 -10.05 1.43 3.57
CA THR A 86 -10.92 2.31 4.36
C THR A 86 -12.29 2.45 3.71
N ALA A 87 -13.32 1.98 4.42
CA ALA A 87 -14.70 1.90 3.93
C ALA A 87 -15.50 3.21 4.11
N GLY A 88 -15.03 4.11 4.97
CA GLY A 88 -15.64 5.41 5.24
C GLY A 88 -14.80 6.28 6.17
N TRP A 89 -15.13 7.58 6.23
CA TRP A 89 -14.39 8.55 7.05
C TRP A 89 -14.64 8.37 8.55
N THR A 90 -15.88 8.09 8.96
CA THR A 90 -16.29 8.01 10.36
C THR A 90 -16.85 6.64 10.70
N GLU A 91 -16.08 5.60 10.38
CA GLU A 91 -16.51 4.20 10.47
C GLU A 91 -15.54 3.38 11.33
N ARG A 92 -16.09 2.37 12.04
CA ARG A 92 -15.37 1.52 13.00
C ARG A 92 -14.91 0.17 12.42
N GLY A 93 -15.02 0.03 11.10
CA GLY A 93 -14.64 -1.16 10.36
C GLY A 93 -13.93 -0.82 9.07
N ILE A 94 -13.42 -1.87 8.43
CA ILE A 94 -12.66 -1.81 7.19
C ILE A 94 -13.28 -2.75 6.17
N GLY A 95 -13.05 -2.48 4.89
CA GLY A 95 -13.45 -3.39 3.83
C GLY A 95 -12.43 -4.49 3.60
N TYR A 96 -12.89 -5.64 3.11
CA TYR A 96 -12.07 -6.77 2.69
C TYR A 96 -12.64 -7.47 1.45
N SER A 97 -11.75 -7.90 0.55
CA SER A 97 -12.05 -8.84 -0.53
C SER A 97 -10.77 -9.60 -0.93
N SER A 98 -10.92 -10.66 -1.70
CA SER A 98 -9.81 -11.45 -2.22
C SER A 98 -10.01 -11.80 -3.68
N SER A 99 -8.92 -12.11 -4.37
CA SER A 99 -8.94 -12.51 -5.78
C SER A 99 -7.85 -13.53 -6.07
N ARG A 100 -8.09 -14.41 -7.05
CA ARG A 100 -7.07 -15.32 -7.59
C ARG A 100 -6.37 -14.75 -8.83
N ASP A 101 -6.88 -13.68 -9.42
CA ASP A 101 -6.48 -13.21 -10.74
C ASP A 101 -6.45 -11.67 -10.90
N LEU A 102 -6.75 -10.92 -9.82
CA LEU A 102 -6.88 -9.46 -9.71
C LEU A 102 -8.02 -8.84 -10.55
N VAL A 103 -8.82 -9.65 -11.22
CA VAL A 103 -9.96 -9.21 -12.04
C VAL A 103 -11.27 -9.58 -11.36
N ASN A 104 -11.39 -10.85 -10.97
CA ASN A 104 -12.57 -11.39 -10.31
C ASN A 104 -12.33 -11.37 -8.80
N TRP A 105 -13.10 -10.53 -8.11
CA TRP A 105 -13.02 -10.35 -6.67
C TRP A 105 -14.17 -11.08 -5.97
N THR A 106 -13.90 -11.66 -4.82
CA THR A 106 -14.93 -12.27 -3.97
C THR A 106 -15.90 -11.21 -3.44
N GLU A 107 -17.04 -11.66 -2.93
CA GLU A 107 -17.95 -10.81 -2.16
C GLU A 107 -17.19 -9.99 -1.11
N GLN A 108 -17.50 -8.69 -1.04
CA GLN A 108 -16.87 -7.78 -0.10
C GLN A 108 -17.40 -8.03 1.31
N LYS A 109 -16.51 -7.96 2.30
CA LYS A 109 -16.87 -8.02 3.71
C LYS A 109 -16.57 -6.70 4.37
N TYR A 110 -17.45 -6.29 5.28
CA TYR A 110 -17.16 -5.26 6.26
C TYR A 110 -16.68 -5.92 7.54
N ILE A 111 -15.42 -5.68 7.92
CA ILE A 111 -14.83 -6.26 9.13
C ILE A 111 -14.84 -5.20 10.22
N MET A 112 -15.61 -5.43 11.28
CA MET A 112 -15.63 -4.54 12.44
C MET A 112 -14.35 -4.76 13.27
N VAL A 113 -13.45 -3.78 13.25
CA VAL A 113 -12.14 -3.87 13.94
C VAL A 113 -12.06 -2.98 15.18
N MET A 114 -13.04 -2.11 15.40
CA MET A 114 -13.19 -1.29 16.61
C MET A 114 -14.56 -1.51 17.26
N GLU A 115 -15.07 -2.75 17.25
CA GLU A 115 -16.39 -3.09 17.80
C GLU A 115 -16.52 -2.71 19.29
N GLU A 116 -15.52 -3.12 20.08
CA GLU A 116 -15.44 -2.93 21.54
C GLU A 116 -15.05 -1.49 21.95
N GLU A 117 -14.81 -0.59 21.00
CA GLU A 117 -14.39 0.79 21.24
C GLU A 117 -15.41 1.75 20.61
N PRO A 118 -16.56 2.00 21.26
CA PRO A 118 -17.65 2.81 20.70
C PRO A 118 -17.27 4.28 20.50
N ALA A 119 -16.26 4.77 21.22
CA ALA A 119 -15.71 6.12 21.06
C ALA A 119 -14.73 6.25 19.88
N ALA A 120 -14.36 5.15 19.21
CA ALA A 120 -13.50 5.20 18.04
C ALA A 120 -14.16 5.98 16.91
N LEU A 121 -13.47 7.01 16.43
CA LEU A 121 -14.01 7.87 15.38
C LEU A 121 -13.86 7.26 13.99
N ASN A 122 -12.84 6.44 13.77
CA ASN A 122 -12.44 6.04 12.43
C ASN A 122 -11.57 4.78 12.36
N CYS A 123 -11.47 4.17 11.18
CA CYS A 123 -10.51 3.12 10.81
C CYS A 123 -9.87 3.44 9.45
N TRP A 124 -8.75 4.17 9.48
CA TRP A 124 -8.12 4.71 8.26
C TRP A 124 -6.88 3.94 7.83
N ALA A 125 -6.66 3.90 6.51
CA ALA A 125 -5.50 3.33 5.84
C ALA A 125 -5.08 1.95 6.39
N PRO A 126 -5.95 0.93 6.30
CA PRO A 126 -5.58 -0.40 6.75
C PRO A 126 -4.50 -1.01 5.84
N GLU A 127 -3.50 -1.60 6.47
CA GLU A 127 -2.41 -2.32 5.83
C GLU A 127 -2.41 -3.77 6.31
N ILE A 128 -2.16 -4.71 5.39
CA ILE A 128 -2.24 -6.15 5.67
C ILE A 128 -0.89 -6.84 5.45
N SER A 129 -0.54 -7.74 6.35
CA SER A 129 0.66 -8.57 6.29
C SER A 129 0.35 -10.02 6.64
N TYR A 130 1.02 -10.98 6.00
CA TYR A 130 0.81 -12.41 6.25
C TYR A 130 1.98 -13.05 7.00
N ASP A 131 1.71 -13.58 8.19
CA ASP A 131 2.65 -14.42 8.95
C ASP A 131 2.59 -15.86 8.43
N ARG A 132 3.60 -16.24 7.63
CA ARG A 132 3.73 -17.59 7.08
C ARG A 132 3.89 -18.69 8.13
N LYS A 133 4.51 -18.38 9.29
CA LYS A 133 4.74 -19.37 10.35
C LYS A 133 3.45 -19.64 11.12
N LYS A 134 2.72 -18.57 11.46
CA LYS A 134 1.45 -18.66 12.20
C LYS A 134 0.24 -18.92 11.29
N LYS A 135 0.41 -18.81 9.97
CA LYS A 135 -0.65 -18.91 8.95
C LYS A 135 -1.82 -17.98 9.25
N GLN A 136 -1.51 -16.72 9.57
CA GLN A 136 -2.51 -15.70 9.90
C GLN A 136 -2.10 -14.35 9.36
N PHE A 137 -3.08 -13.47 9.22
CA PHE A 137 -2.90 -12.08 8.82
C PHE A 137 -2.73 -11.20 10.06
N LEU A 138 -1.90 -10.18 9.92
CA LEU A 138 -1.86 -8.99 10.76
C LEU A 138 -2.47 -7.87 9.93
N ILE A 139 -3.44 -7.17 10.49
CA ILE A 139 -4.00 -5.95 9.91
C ILE A 139 -3.70 -4.82 10.88
N ILE A 140 -3.16 -3.71 10.37
CA ILE A 140 -2.92 -2.49 11.13
C ILE A 140 -3.65 -1.33 10.49
N TRP A 141 -4.08 -0.33 11.27
CA TRP A 141 -4.80 0.85 10.78
C TRP A 141 -4.67 2.01 11.77
N SER A 142 -5.13 3.19 11.35
CA SER A 142 -5.09 4.41 12.15
C SER A 142 -6.45 4.73 12.74
N THR A 143 -6.52 5.01 14.05
CA THR A 143 -7.76 5.36 14.75
C THR A 143 -7.53 6.44 15.79
N THR A 144 -8.45 7.40 15.86
CA THR A 144 -8.61 8.33 16.98
C THR A 144 -9.64 7.80 17.97
N ILE A 145 -9.31 7.90 19.26
CA ILE A 145 -10.23 7.67 20.38
C ILE A 145 -10.14 8.89 21.29
N PRO A 146 -11.17 9.77 21.29
CA PRO A 146 -11.12 11.03 22.03
C PRO A 146 -10.78 10.82 23.52
N GLY A 147 -9.91 11.67 24.04
CA GLY A 147 -9.45 11.66 25.43
C GLY A 147 -8.50 10.51 25.81
N LYS A 148 -8.19 9.56 24.91
CA LYS A 148 -7.29 8.44 25.21
C LYS A 148 -5.81 8.85 25.23
N PHE A 149 -5.44 9.90 24.47
CA PHE A 149 -4.06 10.40 24.35
C PHE A 149 -4.01 11.93 24.54
N PRO A 150 -4.32 12.41 25.77
CA PRO A 150 -4.53 13.83 26.06
C PRO A 150 -3.32 14.72 25.72
N GLU A 151 -2.10 14.17 25.77
CA GLU A 151 -0.86 14.86 25.45
C GLU A 151 -0.74 15.26 23.96
N THR A 152 -1.52 14.62 23.08
CA THR A 152 -1.54 14.92 21.64
C THR A 152 -2.95 15.24 21.12
N GLU A 153 -3.93 15.46 21.99
CA GLU A 153 -5.35 15.64 21.61
C GLU A 153 -5.55 16.71 20.53
N LYS A 154 -4.78 17.79 20.59
CA LYS A 154 -4.85 18.92 19.65
C LYS A 154 -3.76 18.88 18.58
N ALA A 155 -3.10 17.74 18.40
CA ALA A 155 -1.95 17.63 17.50
C ALA A 155 -2.37 17.48 16.03
N GLY A 156 -3.56 16.96 15.72
CA GLY A 156 -4.01 16.74 14.34
C GLY A 156 -5.00 17.75 13.82
N ASP A 157 -5.65 17.35 12.73
CA ASP A 157 -6.70 18.12 12.09
C ASP A 157 -8.01 17.82 12.80
N THR A 158 -8.81 18.84 13.13
CA THR A 158 -10.24 18.68 13.49
C THR A 158 -10.50 17.59 14.56
N ASP A 159 -9.84 17.70 15.71
CA ASP A 159 -9.93 16.80 16.87
C ASP A 159 -9.41 15.36 16.67
N TYR A 160 -8.67 15.07 15.59
CA TYR A 160 -8.01 13.79 15.40
C TYR A 160 -6.60 13.71 16.05
N ASN A 161 -6.31 12.63 16.77
CA ASN A 161 -4.99 12.33 17.37
C ASN A 161 -4.67 10.83 17.28
N HIS A 162 -4.62 10.33 16.06
CA HIS A 162 -4.54 8.91 15.76
C HIS A 162 -3.38 8.17 16.42
N ARG A 163 -3.61 6.87 16.66
CA ARG A 163 -2.58 5.85 16.88
C ARG A 163 -2.78 4.68 15.93
N ILE A 164 -1.75 3.86 15.80
CA ILE A 164 -1.86 2.62 15.04
C ILE A 164 -2.39 1.52 15.94
N TYR A 165 -3.44 0.84 15.48
CA TYR A 165 -4.04 -0.33 16.12
C TYR A 165 -3.83 -1.57 15.25
N SER A 166 -4.09 -2.74 15.81
CA SER A 166 -3.94 -4.00 15.10
C SER A 166 -4.91 -5.08 15.56
N VAL A 167 -5.21 -5.99 14.64
CA VAL A 167 -5.85 -7.29 14.88
C VAL A 167 -5.14 -8.37 14.08
N THR A 168 -5.39 -9.61 14.45
CA THR A 168 -5.03 -10.77 13.64
C THR A 168 -6.26 -11.56 13.23
N THR A 169 -6.21 -12.20 12.07
CA THR A 169 -7.27 -13.07 11.57
C THR A 169 -6.69 -14.20 10.74
N LYS A 170 -7.39 -15.32 10.63
CA LYS A 170 -7.05 -16.42 9.71
C LYS A 170 -7.99 -16.51 8.51
N ASP A 171 -9.18 -15.91 8.61
CA ASP A 171 -10.30 -16.18 7.71
C ASP A 171 -11.12 -14.94 7.31
N PHE A 172 -10.79 -13.76 7.87
CA PHE A 172 -11.54 -12.52 7.67
C PHE A 172 -13.03 -12.66 8.02
N LYS A 173 -13.34 -13.50 9.00
CA LYS A 173 -14.65 -13.61 9.65
C LYS A 173 -14.52 -13.33 11.14
N THR A 174 -13.48 -13.89 11.75
CA THR A 174 -13.14 -13.65 13.15
C THR A 174 -11.85 -12.85 13.22
N VAL A 175 -11.81 -11.84 14.07
CA VAL A 175 -10.61 -11.07 14.39
C VAL A 175 -10.25 -11.29 15.86
N SER A 176 -8.97 -11.18 16.19
CA SER A 176 -8.54 -11.09 17.59
C SER A 176 -9.07 -9.83 18.25
N GLU A 177 -8.91 -9.72 19.56
CA GLU A 177 -9.03 -8.44 20.26
C GLU A 177 -8.13 -7.38 19.62
N THR A 178 -8.65 -6.15 19.58
CA THR A 178 -7.95 -4.98 19.08
C THR A 178 -6.88 -4.53 20.04
N ARG A 179 -5.68 -4.26 19.51
CA ARG A 179 -4.51 -3.88 20.31
C ARG A 179 -3.91 -2.58 19.81
N LEU A 180 -3.54 -1.71 20.73
CA LEU A 180 -2.67 -0.57 20.44
C LEU A 180 -1.33 -1.12 19.92
N PHE A 181 -1.00 -0.79 18.68
CA PHE A 181 0.13 -1.36 17.95
C PHE A 181 1.35 -0.44 17.98
N TYR A 182 1.13 0.86 17.78
CA TYR A 182 2.20 1.84 17.81
C TYR A 182 1.73 3.14 18.46
N GLU A 183 2.40 3.46 19.56
CA GLU A 183 2.32 4.74 20.24
C GLU A 183 3.71 5.17 20.71
N LYS A 184 4.15 6.35 20.25
CA LYS A 184 5.44 7.01 20.57
C LYS A 184 5.29 8.52 20.82
N GLY A 185 4.10 8.98 21.22
CA GLY A 185 3.87 10.34 21.71
C GLY A 185 3.69 11.38 20.62
N PHE A 186 3.16 10.98 19.46
CA PHE A 186 2.79 11.90 18.37
C PHE A 186 1.59 11.35 17.59
N ASN A 187 0.91 12.22 16.85
CA ASN A 187 -0.22 11.83 16.00
C ASN A 187 0.29 11.03 14.80
N VAL A 188 -0.04 9.74 14.73
CA VAL A 188 0.57 8.80 13.78
C VAL A 188 -0.48 8.10 12.93
N ILE A 189 -0.29 8.12 11.61
CA ILE A 189 -1.13 7.43 10.63
C ILE A 189 -0.34 6.69 9.56
N ASP A 190 -1.06 6.00 8.68
CA ASP A 190 -0.59 5.36 7.44
C ASP A 190 0.64 4.46 7.65
N ALA A 191 0.53 3.51 8.58
CA ALA A 191 1.63 2.61 8.88
C ALA A 191 1.72 1.46 7.87
N THR A 192 2.90 1.24 7.27
CA THR A 192 3.18 0.10 6.38
C THR A 192 4.40 -0.69 6.85
N ILE A 193 4.32 -2.03 6.85
CA ILE A 193 5.36 -2.93 7.40
C ILE A 193 6.06 -3.71 6.30
N ASN A 194 7.39 -3.70 6.32
CA ASN A 194 8.24 -4.41 5.38
C ASN A 194 9.28 -5.27 6.09
N LYS A 195 9.47 -6.50 5.64
CA LYS A 195 10.54 -7.38 6.15
C LYS A 195 11.89 -6.96 5.56
N THR A 196 12.91 -6.88 6.40
CA THR A 196 14.28 -6.55 6.00
C THR A 196 15.30 -7.44 6.73
N GLY A 197 15.81 -8.46 6.03
CA GLY A 197 16.64 -9.50 6.64
C GLY A 197 15.92 -10.21 7.79
N ASN A 198 16.51 -10.14 8.99
CA ASN A 198 15.96 -10.70 10.23
C ASN A 198 15.15 -9.70 11.07
N LYS A 199 14.87 -8.52 10.51
CA LYS A 199 14.14 -7.43 11.17
C LYS A 199 12.95 -7.00 10.32
N PHE A 200 12.15 -6.10 10.86
CA PHE A 200 11.08 -5.41 10.18
C PHE A 200 11.35 -3.91 10.23
N VAL A 201 11.04 -3.24 9.13
CA VAL A 201 10.98 -1.79 9.05
C VAL A 201 9.51 -1.41 8.87
N MET A 202 9.08 -0.37 9.56
CA MET A 202 7.76 0.20 9.39
C MET A 202 7.93 1.68 9.04
N PHE A 203 7.22 2.12 8.01
CA PHE A 203 7.11 3.52 7.67
C PHE A 203 5.79 4.03 8.23
N VAL A 204 5.80 5.24 8.77
CA VAL A 204 4.62 5.89 9.35
C VAL A 204 4.62 7.35 8.97
N LYS A 205 3.44 7.97 8.88
CA LYS A 205 3.30 9.41 8.77
C LYS A 205 3.18 10.03 10.15
N ASP A 206 3.93 11.10 10.39
CA ASP A 206 3.67 12.03 11.49
C ASP A 206 2.65 13.06 11.01
N GLU A 207 1.43 12.96 11.53
CA GLU A 207 0.27 13.76 11.15
C GLU A 207 0.15 15.06 11.95
N THR A 208 1.12 15.36 12.82
CA THR A 208 1.14 16.56 13.65
C THR A 208 1.04 17.83 12.80
N ARG A 209 0.08 18.68 13.13
CA ARG A 209 -0.28 19.91 12.42
C ARG A 209 0.52 21.13 12.89
N ILE A 210 0.85 21.23 14.18
CA ILE A 210 1.55 22.40 14.76
C ILE A 210 2.63 21.96 15.77
N PRO A 211 3.91 22.33 15.55
CA PRO A 211 4.45 22.77 14.26
C PRO A 211 4.24 21.67 13.21
N PRO A 212 4.04 22.00 11.93
CA PRO A 212 3.70 21.01 10.91
C PRO A 212 4.83 19.99 10.77
N GLN A 213 4.48 18.72 10.96
CA GLN A 213 5.34 17.59 10.64
C GLN A 213 4.98 17.08 9.25
N LYS A 214 3.78 16.49 9.09
CA LYS A 214 3.20 16.01 7.82
C LYS A 214 4.22 15.27 6.93
N ASN A 215 5.08 14.48 7.56
CA ASN A 215 6.22 13.82 6.93
C ASN A 215 6.24 12.33 7.25
N ILE A 216 6.98 11.56 6.46
CA ILE A 216 7.15 10.12 6.68
C ILE A 216 8.40 9.89 7.53
N ARG A 217 8.29 8.94 8.47
CA ARG A 217 9.36 8.52 9.37
C ARG A 217 9.52 7.01 9.34
N VAL A 218 10.70 6.55 9.76
CA VAL A 218 11.08 5.14 9.78
C VAL A 218 11.15 4.66 11.21
N THR A 219 10.64 3.46 11.47
CA THR A 219 10.83 2.74 12.72
C THR A 219 11.17 1.28 12.46
N THR A 220 11.78 0.60 13.43
CA THR A 220 12.26 -0.78 13.26
C THR A 220 11.82 -1.69 14.39
N GLY A 221 11.59 -2.96 14.07
CA GLY A 221 11.18 -4.00 15.02
C GLY A 221 11.88 -5.33 14.74
N LYS A 222 11.91 -6.21 15.75
CA LYS A 222 12.42 -7.59 15.60
C LYS A 222 11.36 -8.57 15.08
N SER A 223 10.10 -8.16 15.10
CA SER A 223 8.93 -8.96 14.72
C SER A 223 7.94 -8.06 13.98
N MET A 224 7.17 -8.64 13.05
CA MET A 224 6.06 -7.90 12.41
C MET A 224 5.02 -7.42 13.41
N TYR A 225 4.94 -8.07 14.57
CA TYR A 225 4.05 -7.70 15.68
C TYR A 225 4.64 -6.64 16.62
N GLY A 226 5.82 -6.10 16.31
CA GLY A 226 6.54 -5.19 17.20
C GLY A 226 7.19 -5.86 18.41
N PRO A 227 7.54 -5.09 19.46
CA PRO A 227 7.43 -3.63 19.50
C PRO A 227 8.36 -2.97 18.47
N TYR A 228 7.95 -1.80 17.97
CA TYR A 228 8.74 -0.96 17.09
C TYR A 228 9.45 0.15 17.88
N SER A 229 10.62 0.59 17.39
CA SER A 229 11.43 1.67 17.97
C SER A 229 10.72 3.03 17.93
N GLY A 230 11.32 4.07 18.50
CA GLY A 230 10.91 5.44 18.19
C GLY A 230 11.07 5.76 16.69
N PRO A 231 10.44 6.84 16.21
CA PRO A 231 10.56 7.27 14.83
C PRO A 231 11.95 7.85 14.56
N SER A 232 12.45 7.73 13.33
CA SER A 232 13.59 8.46 12.82
C SER A 232 13.28 9.95 12.63
N ASP A 233 14.29 10.72 12.21
CA ASP A 233 14.05 12.00 11.55
C ASP A 233 13.20 11.81 10.27
N PRO A 234 12.55 12.88 9.77
CA PRO A 234 11.81 12.85 8.51
C PRO A 234 12.65 12.31 7.35
N VAL A 235 12.07 11.44 6.52
CA VAL A 235 12.74 10.90 5.32
C VAL A 235 12.28 11.58 4.03
N THR A 236 11.27 12.45 4.12
CA THR A 236 10.75 13.25 3.02
C THR A 236 11.26 14.69 3.11
N GLY A 237 11.27 15.41 1.98
CA GLY A 237 11.66 16.82 1.92
C GLY A 237 10.63 17.78 2.54
N ASN A 238 10.82 19.08 2.27
CA ASN A 238 9.96 20.15 2.80
C ASN A 238 8.64 20.28 2.02
N TYR A 239 7.81 19.26 2.11
CA TYR A 239 6.46 19.16 1.55
C TYR A 239 5.65 18.17 2.38
N TRP A 240 4.33 18.23 2.26
CA TRP A 240 3.46 17.32 3.00
C TRP A 240 3.34 15.99 2.25
N ALA A 241 3.55 14.89 2.96
CA ALA A 241 3.56 13.54 2.41
C ALA A 241 2.71 12.59 3.25
N GLU A 242 2.01 11.68 2.59
CA GLU A 242 1.20 10.66 3.24
C GLU A 242 1.16 9.34 2.50
N GLY A 243 0.57 8.32 3.12
CA GLY A 243 0.38 7.02 2.49
C GLY A 243 1.66 6.35 2.00
N PRO A 244 2.67 6.15 2.86
CA PRO A 244 3.89 5.47 2.46
C PRO A 244 3.60 4.06 1.96
N THR A 245 4.18 3.72 0.81
CA THR A 245 4.29 2.34 0.34
C THR A 245 5.72 2.07 -0.11
N ALA A 246 6.30 0.96 0.36
CA ALA A 246 7.72 0.69 0.18
C ALA A 246 7.97 -0.64 -0.51
N ILE A 247 8.97 -0.65 -1.39
CA ILE A 247 9.44 -1.88 -2.03
C ILE A 247 10.93 -1.82 -2.32
N LYS A 248 11.63 -2.95 -2.16
CA LYS A 248 13.07 -3.03 -2.43
C LYS A 248 13.31 -3.46 -3.88
N ILE A 249 13.90 -2.62 -4.73
CA ILE A 249 14.24 -2.87 -6.14
C ILE A 249 15.76 -2.89 -6.29
N ASN A 250 16.32 -4.00 -6.78
CA ASN A 250 17.77 -4.16 -7.00
C ASN A 250 18.63 -3.73 -5.79
N GLY A 251 18.21 -4.12 -4.58
CA GLY A 251 18.92 -3.78 -3.35
C GLY A 251 18.61 -2.40 -2.76
N THR A 252 17.84 -1.55 -3.44
CA THR A 252 17.51 -0.18 -3.03
C THR A 252 16.03 -0.09 -2.65
N TRP A 253 15.74 0.45 -1.46
CA TRP A 253 14.39 0.79 -1.06
C TRP A 253 13.86 1.93 -1.91
N HIS A 254 12.67 1.76 -2.46
CA HIS A 254 11.85 2.80 -3.05
C HIS A 254 10.65 2.97 -2.13
N LEU A 255 10.47 4.19 -1.61
CA LEU A 255 9.37 4.58 -0.77
C LEU A 255 8.56 5.62 -1.54
N TYR A 256 7.37 5.23 -2.00
CA TYR A 256 6.43 6.11 -2.68
C TYR A 256 5.42 6.65 -1.66
N PHE A 257 4.87 7.82 -1.94
CA PHE A 257 3.91 8.49 -1.07
C PHE A 257 3.10 9.54 -1.84
N ASP A 258 1.93 9.89 -1.33
CA ASP A 258 1.08 10.95 -1.86
C ASP A 258 1.57 12.31 -1.36
N LYS A 259 2.00 13.18 -2.29
CA LYS A 259 2.24 14.60 -2.01
C LYS A 259 0.93 15.35 -2.23
N TYR A 260 -0.02 15.12 -1.33
CA TYR A 260 -1.43 15.48 -1.52
C TYR A 260 -1.69 16.98 -1.72
N MET A 261 -0.85 17.86 -1.16
CA MET A 261 -0.93 19.30 -1.42
C MET A 261 -0.50 19.67 -2.85
N ASP A 262 0.43 18.91 -3.42
CA ASP A 262 0.95 19.08 -4.78
C ASP A 262 0.14 18.25 -5.81
N LYS A 263 -0.82 17.45 -5.35
CA LYS A 263 -1.68 16.57 -6.17
C LYS A 263 -0.89 15.61 -7.07
N LYS A 264 0.22 15.07 -6.57
CA LYS A 264 1.07 14.11 -7.29
C LYS A 264 1.69 13.10 -6.33
N MET A 265 2.14 11.97 -6.86
CA MET A 265 3.00 11.05 -6.10
C MET A 265 4.43 11.59 -5.99
N GLY A 266 5.07 11.30 -4.87
CA GLY A 266 6.51 11.48 -4.64
C GLY A 266 7.19 10.15 -4.36
N ALA A 267 8.51 10.14 -4.43
CA ALA A 267 9.30 8.98 -4.02
C ALA A 267 10.67 9.39 -3.47
N VAL A 268 11.13 8.64 -2.47
CA VAL A 268 12.51 8.69 -1.98
C VAL A 268 13.13 7.29 -2.07
N ILE A 269 14.44 7.23 -2.26
CA ILE A 269 15.20 5.98 -2.30
C ILE A 269 16.28 5.92 -1.23
N SER A 270 16.55 4.70 -0.75
CA SER A 270 17.62 4.46 0.22
C SER A 270 18.23 3.07 0.09
N LYS A 271 19.55 2.97 0.24
CA LYS A 271 20.26 1.69 0.30
C LYS A 271 20.34 1.13 1.73
N ASP A 272 20.30 2.00 2.74
CA ASP A 272 20.63 1.69 4.13
C ASP A 272 19.50 1.97 5.13
N LEU A 273 18.35 2.49 4.67
CA LEU A 273 17.21 2.96 5.47
C LEU A 273 17.53 4.15 6.39
N LYS A 274 18.64 4.85 6.15
CA LYS A 274 19.08 6.02 6.93
C LYS A 274 19.24 7.26 6.06
N SER A 275 19.92 7.10 4.93
CA SER A 275 20.17 8.18 3.97
C SER A 275 19.16 8.07 2.82
N TRP A 276 18.46 9.15 2.54
CA TRP A 276 17.35 9.18 1.57
C TRP A 276 17.62 10.22 0.48
N GLU A 277 17.41 9.82 -0.78
CA GLU A 277 17.45 10.69 -1.96
C GLU A 277 16.02 10.87 -2.47
N ASP A 278 15.58 12.12 -2.64
CA ASP A 278 14.32 12.43 -3.32
C ASP A 278 14.48 12.20 -4.83
N ILE A 279 13.60 11.35 -5.38
CA ILE A 279 13.54 11.01 -6.79
C ILE A 279 12.16 11.31 -7.37
N SER A 280 11.39 12.19 -6.75
CA SER A 280 10.02 12.53 -7.16
C SER A 280 9.95 13.00 -8.62
N ASP A 281 10.98 13.68 -9.12
CA ASP A 281 11.05 14.14 -10.52
C ASP A 281 11.45 13.02 -11.51
N LYS A 282 11.81 11.83 -11.02
CA LYS A 282 12.19 10.65 -11.81
C LYS A 282 11.07 9.60 -11.90
N ILE A 283 9.94 9.83 -11.22
CA ILE A 283 8.80 8.92 -11.24
C ILE A 283 7.64 9.51 -12.03
N THR A 284 6.78 8.66 -12.55
CA THR A 284 5.53 9.06 -13.20
C THR A 284 4.43 8.11 -12.78
N PHE A 285 3.30 8.67 -12.37
CA PHE A 285 2.09 7.93 -12.01
C PHE A 285 0.92 8.47 -12.82
N PRO A 286 -0.17 7.70 -12.99
CA PRO A 286 -1.39 8.21 -13.60
C PRO A 286 -1.94 9.44 -12.86
N ASP A 287 -2.60 10.34 -13.58
CA ASP A 287 -3.20 11.53 -12.98
C ASP A 287 -4.30 11.16 -11.97
N GLY A 288 -4.36 11.92 -10.88
CA GLY A 288 -5.40 11.77 -9.86
C GLY A 288 -5.25 10.54 -8.96
N VAL A 289 -4.17 9.76 -9.08
CA VAL A 289 -3.86 8.71 -8.12
C VAL A 289 -3.66 9.29 -6.72
N ARG A 290 -4.06 8.52 -5.72
CA ARG A 290 -3.89 8.81 -4.30
C ARG A 290 -3.24 7.61 -3.61
N HIS A 291 -3.07 7.69 -2.29
CA HIS A 291 -2.55 6.62 -1.45
C HIS A 291 -3.07 5.21 -1.82
N GLY A 292 -2.14 4.26 -1.92
CA GLY A 292 -2.39 2.83 -1.96
C GLY A 292 -1.07 2.06 -1.91
N THR A 293 -0.99 0.87 -2.50
CA THR A 293 0.13 -0.05 -2.26
C THR A 293 0.83 -0.49 -3.53
N VAL A 294 2.16 -0.36 -3.56
CA VAL A 294 3.02 -0.97 -4.59
C VAL A 294 3.38 -2.39 -4.18
N PHE A 295 3.10 -3.37 -5.04
CA PHE A 295 3.42 -4.77 -4.80
C PHE A 295 3.96 -5.46 -6.07
N ARG A 296 4.61 -6.61 -5.89
CA ARG A 296 5.10 -7.45 -6.99
C ARG A 296 4.07 -8.52 -7.35
N ALA A 297 3.88 -8.72 -8.64
CA ALA A 297 3.11 -9.83 -9.19
C ALA A 297 3.88 -10.53 -10.32
N ASP A 298 3.54 -11.79 -10.62
CA ASP A 298 3.97 -12.43 -11.86
C ASP A 298 3.40 -11.70 -13.08
N ILE A 299 4.19 -11.64 -14.15
CA ILE A 299 3.81 -10.96 -15.40
C ILE A 299 2.49 -11.48 -15.98
N LYS A 300 2.15 -12.76 -15.74
CA LYS A 300 0.87 -13.36 -16.14
C LYS A 300 -0.35 -12.61 -15.58
N PHE A 301 -0.25 -12.03 -14.38
CA PHE A 301 -1.35 -11.27 -13.79
C PHE A 301 -1.53 -9.93 -14.50
N LEU A 302 -0.44 -9.28 -14.90
CA LEU A 302 -0.54 -8.10 -15.77
C LEU A 302 -1.17 -8.45 -17.11
N GLN A 303 -0.75 -9.55 -17.75
CA GLN A 303 -1.35 -9.98 -19.02
C GLN A 303 -2.85 -10.26 -18.87
N ASN A 304 -3.27 -10.88 -17.76
CA ASN A 304 -4.68 -11.07 -17.43
C ASN A 304 -5.42 -9.73 -17.27
N LEU A 305 -4.85 -8.77 -16.54
CA LEU A 305 -5.42 -7.44 -16.34
C LEU A 305 -5.56 -6.66 -17.67
N LEU A 306 -4.58 -6.79 -18.56
CA LEU A 306 -4.61 -6.13 -19.87
C LEU A 306 -5.67 -6.74 -20.81
N ASN A 307 -5.84 -8.06 -20.77
CA ASN A 307 -6.72 -8.78 -21.69
C ASN A 307 -8.17 -8.89 -21.19
N ASN A 308 -8.33 -9.17 -19.89
CA ASN A 308 -9.61 -9.53 -19.27
C ASN A 308 -10.07 -8.52 -18.21
N GLY A 309 -9.16 -7.64 -17.75
CA GLY A 309 -9.50 -6.57 -16.80
C GLY A 309 -10.20 -5.38 -17.44
N GLN A 310 -10.33 -5.37 -18.77
CA GLN A 310 -11.11 -4.37 -19.47
C GLN A 310 -12.59 -4.71 -19.35
N ILE A 311 -13.27 -4.08 -18.39
CA ILE A 311 -14.74 -4.12 -18.31
C ILE A 311 -15.24 -3.42 -19.58
N ARG A 312 -15.79 -4.21 -20.51
CA ARG A 312 -16.47 -3.71 -21.71
C ARG A 312 -17.64 -2.83 -21.33
#